data_AF-A0A1Y3U2X1-F1
#
_entry.id   AF-A0A1Y3U2X1-F1
#
_cell.length_a   1.000
_cell.length_b   1.000
_cell.length_c   1.000
_cell.angle_alpha   90.00
_cell.angle_beta   90.00
_cell.angle_gamma   90.00
#
_symmetry.space_group_name_H-M   'P 1'
#
loop_
_entity.id
_entity.type
_entity.pdbx_description
1 polymer ?
#
loop_
_entity_poly.entity_id
_entity_poly.type
_entity_poly.pdbx_seq_one_letter_code
_entity_poly.pdbx_strand_id
1 'polypeptide(L)' 'MCAEKCPYCGGELEKGKLISRGGNFFLPDGEKMPVLFTEKSMNKSRAILLPPDIVSDGNVQFPAAYVCRVCKKIIISYSA' A
#
# COMPACT_ATOMS: atom_id res chain seq x y z
N MET A 1 -15.63 0.53 15.21
CA MET A 1 -14.88 0.04 14.03
C MET A 1 -13.98 -1.09 14.52
N CYS A 2 -14.16 -2.32 14.05
CA CYS A 2 -13.26 -3.42 14.39
C CYS A 2 -11.94 -3.17 13.65
N ALA A 3 -10.88 -2.78 14.38
CA ALA A 3 -9.56 -2.68 13.80
C ALA A 3 -9.12 -4.08 13.36
N GLU A 4 -8.86 -4.26 12.06
CA GLU A 4 -8.33 -5.53 11.56
C GLU A 4 -6.96 -5.80 12.23
N LYS A 5 -6.75 -7.05 12.68
CA LYS A 5 -5.54 -7.46 13.39
C LYS A 5 -4.63 -8.25 12.46
N CYS A 6 -3.32 -8.03 12.58
CA CYS A 6 -2.31 -8.72 11.83
C CYS A 6 -2.31 -10.21 12.22
N PRO A 7 -2.49 -11.15 11.28
CA PRO A 7 -2.54 -12.57 11.57
C PRO A 7 -1.19 -13.14 12.03
N TYR A 8 -0.09 -12.41 11.81
CA TYR A 8 1.26 -12.84 12.18
C TYR A 8 1.66 -12.44 13.60
N CYS A 9 1.15 -11.31 14.11
CA CYS A 9 1.63 -10.75 15.37
C CYS A 9 0.56 -10.05 16.22
N GLY A 10 -0.71 -10.09 15.81
CA GLY A 10 -1.84 -9.50 16.55
C GLY A 10 -1.85 -7.97 16.59
N GLY A 11 -0.86 -7.29 16.01
CA GLY A 11 -0.80 -5.83 15.91
C GLY A 11 -1.90 -5.25 15.01
N GLU A 12 -2.11 -3.95 15.06
CA GLU A 12 -3.11 -3.28 14.21
C GLU A 12 -2.68 -3.22 12.76
N LEU A 13 -3.67 -3.37 11.87
CA LEU A 13 -3.51 -3.18 10.44
C LEU A 13 -3.98 -1.78 10.04
N GLU A 14 -3.12 -1.09 9.28
CA GLU A 14 -3.47 0.16 8.60
C GLU A 14 -3.99 -0.17 7.21
N LYS A 15 -5.18 0.32 6.89
CA LYS A 15 -5.82 0.14 5.58
C LYS A 15 -5.26 1.12 4.54
N GLY A 16 -5.19 0.66 3.31
CA GLY A 16 -4.81 1.46 2.16
C GLY A 16 -5.00 0.69 0.85
N LYS A 17 -4.17 1.03 -0.14
CA LYS A 17 -4.21 0.44 -1.48
C LYS A 17 -2.82 0.06 -1.95
N LEU A 18 -2.72 -1.02 -2.72
CA LEU A 18 -1.51 -1.31 -3.48
C LEU A 18 -1.61 -0.61 -4.85
N ILE A 19 -0.65 0.25 -5.14
CA ILE A 19 -0.56 1.02 -6.37
C ILE A 19 0.55 0.45 -7.26
N SER A 20 0.22 0.16 -8.51
CA SER A 20 1.14 -0.36 -9.54
C SER A 20 1.05 0.50 -10.80
N ARG A 21 1.67 1.69 -10.79
CA ARG A 21 1.70 2.62 -11.94
C ARG A 21 3.02 3.39 -11.94
N GLY A 22 3.96 2.94 -12.78
CA GLY A 22 5.33 3.50 -12.84
C GLY A 22 6.18 3.18 -11.60
N GLY A 23 5.77 2.18 -10.83
CA GLY A 23 6.31 1.79 -9.53
C GLY A 23 5.30 0.96 -8.73
N ASN A 24 5.77 0.16 -7.78
CA ASN A 24 4.92 -0.58 -6.84
C ASN A 24 5.01 0.04 -5.45
N PHE A 25 3.88 0.41 -4.85
CA PHE A 25 3.87 0.94 -3.48
C PHE A 25 2.53 0.79 -2.78
N PHE A 26 2.56 0.73 -1.45
CA PHE A 26 1.37 0.88 -0.62
C PHE A 26 1.11 2.35 -0.31
N LEU A 27 -0.15 2.78 -0.43
CA LEU A 27 -0.64 4.10 -0.07
C LEU A 27 -1.72 3.98 1.02
N PRO A 28 -1.54 4.54 2.23
CA PRO A 28 -2.56 4.53 3.27
C PRO A 28 -3.87 5.22 2.85
N ASP A 29 -5.00 4.78 3.39
CA ASP A 29 -6.28 5.45 3.18
C ASP A 29 -6.25 6.89 3.72
N GLY A 30 -6.81 7.82 2.96
CA GLY A 30 -6.82 9.26 3.28
C GLY A 30 -5.58 10.03 2.80
N GLU A 31 -4.50 9.34 2.39
CA GLU A 31 -3.33 9.99 1.81
C GLU A 31 -3.54 10.37 0.34
N LYS A 32 -2.86 11.44 -0.08
CA LYS A 32 -2.89 11.88 -1.48
C LYS A 32 -1.86 11.12 -2.29
N MET A 33 -2.28 10.70 -3.49
CA MET A 33 -1.38 10.13 -4.50
C MET A 33 -0.24 11.14 -4.75
N PRO A 34 1.04 10.71 -4.65
CA PRO A 34 2.15 11.59 -4.91
C PRO A 34 2.17 12.02 -6.38
N VAL A 35 2.41 13.32 -6.62
CA VAL A 35 2.44 13.90 -7.97
C VAL A 35 3.70 13.48 -8.74
N LEU A 36 4.80 13.28 -8.03
CA LEU A 36 6.09 12.84 -8.56
C LEU A 36 6.55 11.58 -7.82
N PHE A 37 7.33 10.74 -8.48
CA PHE A 37 7.90 9.53 -7.88
C PHE A 37 9.30 9.80 -7.31
N THR A 38 9.37 10.61 -6.25
CA THR A 38 10.62 10.91 -5.53
C THR A 38 10.55 10.37 -4.11
N GLU A 39 11.68 10.00 -3.51
CA GLU A 39 11.69 9.54 -2.12
C GLU A 39 10.99 10.52 -1.16
N LYS A 40 11.23 11.83 -1.36
CA LYS A 40 10.60 12.90 -0.57
C LYS A 40 9.08 12.92 -0.70
N SER A 41 8.54 12.78 -1.92
CA SER A 41 7.09 12.77 -2.13
C SER A 41 6.44 11.49 -1.63
N MET A 42 7.10 10.34 -1.80
CA MET A 42 6.64 9.04 -1.26
C MET A 42 6.57 9.07 0.27
N ASN A 43 7.62 9.57 0.93
CA ASN A 43 7.65 9.72 2.38
C ASN A 43 6.59 10.72 2.87
N LYS A 44 6.36 11.82 2.14
CA LYS A 44 5.31 12.79 2.47
C LYS A 44 3.91 12.17 2.47
N SER A 45 3.62 11.27 1.54
CA SER A 45 2.35 10.52 1.47
C SER A 45 2.35 9.24 2.32
N ARG A 46 3.36 9.03 3.18
CA ARG A 46 3.54 7.84 4.04
C ARG A 46 3.53 6.51 3.26
N ALA A 47 3.92 6.55 1.98
CA ALA A 47 3.90 5.40 1.09
C ALA A 47 5.06 4.43 1.39
N ILE A 48 4.85 3.14 1.11
CA ILE A 48 5.87 2.09 1.25
C ILE A 48 6.21 1.54 -0.14
N LEU A 49 7.44 1.76 -0.61
CA LEU A 49 7.92 1.27 -1.90
C LEU A 49 8.14 -0.25 -1.88
N LEU A 50 7.81 -0.91 -2.99
CA LEU A 50 7.95 -2.35 -3.19
C LEU A 50 8.77 -2.64 -4.46
N PRO A 51 9.73 -3.57 -4.40
CA PRO A 51 10.45 -4.04 -5.59
C PRO A 51 9.69 -5.16 -6.33
N PRO A 52 9.94 -5.43 -7.63
CA PRO A 52 10.47 -4.57 -8.70
C PRO A 52 9.33 -3.90 -9.52
N ASP A 53 9.60 -2.90 -10.35
CA ASP A 53 8.58 -2.24 -11.19
C ASP A 53 8.57 -2.73 -12.64
N ILE A 54 7.38 -2.97 -13.20
CA ILE A 54 7.16 -3.10 -14.65
C ILE A 54 5.79 -2.46 -14.95
N VAL A 55 5.80 -1.51 -15.87
CA VAL A 55 4.70 -0.56 -16.16
C VAL A 55 3.50 -1.26 -16.80
N SER A 56 2.26 -0.81 -16.50
CA SER A 56 1.04 -1.23 -17.18
C SER A 56 0.10 -0.04 -17.43
N ASP A 57 -0.68 -0.14 -18.49
CA ASP A 57 -1.30 0.98 -19.20
C ASP A 57 -2.77 1.25 -18.79
N GLY A 58 -3.15 2.53 -18.83
CA GLY A 58 -4.51 2.98 -19.11
C GLY A 58 -5.53 3.15 -17.99
N ASN A 59 -5.98 2.09 -17.31
CA ASN A 59 -7.17 2.18 -16.44
C ASN A 59 -7.14 1.14 -15.31
N VAL A 60 -6.58 1.51 -14.15
CA VAL A 60 -6.25 0.55 -13.08
C VAL A 60 -7.08 0.84 -11.83
N GLN A 61 -7.88 -0.14 -11.43
CA GLN A 61 -8.43 -0.23 -10.08
C GLN A 61 -7.37 -0.88 -9.17
N PHE A 62 -7.09 -0.22 -8.05
CA PHE A 62 -6.07 -0.69 -7.09
C PHE A 62 -6.72 -1.57 -6.02
N PRO A 63 -6.16 -2.77 -5.72
CA PRO A 63 -6.73 -3.63 -4.69
C PRO A 63 -6.58 -2.98 -3.31
N ALA A 64 -7.56 -3.26 -2.44
CA ALA A 64 -7.43 -2.95 -1.03
C ALA A 64 -6.25 -3.73 -0.45
N ALA A 65 -5.46 -3.04 0.38
CA ALA A 65 -4.30 -3.61 1.03
C ALA A 65 -4.26 -3.15 2.48
N TYR A 66 -3.58 -3.95 3.30
CA TYR A 66 -3.41 -3.69 4.71
C TYR A 66 -1.95 -3.84 5.07
N VAL A 67 -1.42 -2.96 5.92
CA VAL A 67 -0.04 -3.06 6.38
C VAL A 67 0.03 -3.21 7.89
N CYS A 68 0.88 -4.14 8.32
CA CYS A 68 1.34 -4.21 9.69
C CYS A 68 2.71 -3.56 9.75
N ARG A 69 2.80 -2.36 10.35
CA ARG A 69 4.08 -1.64 10.48
C ARG A 69 5.04 -2.32 11.47
N VAL A 70 4.52 -3.05 12.46
CA VAL A 70 5.33 -3.82 13.42
C VAL A 70 6.08 -4.94 12.71
N CYS A 71 5.34 -5.75 11.95
CA CYS A 71 5.86 -6.97 11.34
C CYS A 71 6.36 -6.76 9.90
N LYS A 72 6.26 -5.52 9.40
CA LYS A 72 6.62 -5.09 8.04
C LYS A 72 6.01 -6.01 6.97
N LYS A 73 4.73 -6.34 7.14
CA LYS A 73 3.95 -7.17 6.23
C LYS A 73 2.88 -6.33 5.53
N ILE A 74 2.69 -6.61 4.26
CA ILE A 74 1.55 -6.14 3.47
C ILE A 74 0.66 -7.36 3.22
N ILE A 75 -0.64 -7.19 3.45
CA ILE A 75 -1.66 -8.22 3.34
C ILE A 75 -2.65 -7.73 2.30
N ILE A 76 -2.84 -8.54 1.26
CA ILE A 76 -3.76 -8.27 0.17
C ILE A 76 -4.69 -9.48 0.13
N SER A 77 -5.93 -9.25 0.50
CA SER A 77 -6.97 -10.26 0.34
C SER A 77 -7.32 -10.36 -1.13
N TYR A 78 -7.30 -11.56 -1.67
CA TYR A 78 -7.87 -11.86 -2.98
C TYR A 78 -9.13 -12.70 -2.77
N SER A 79 -10.19 -12.41 -3.51
CA SER A 79 -11.31 -13.35 -3.66
C SER A 79 -10.89 -14.43 -4.66
N ALA A 80 -11.27 -15.68 -4.40
CA ALA A 80 -11.25 -16.73 -5.42
C ALA A 80 -12.29 -16.45 -6.51
#